data_AF-A0A1Q7ZLD2-F1
#
_entry.id   AF-A0A1Q7ZLD2-F1
#
_cell.length_a   1.000
_cell.length_b   1.000
_cell.length_c   1.000
_cell.angle_alpha   90.00
_cell.angle_beta   90.00
_cell.angle_gamma   90.00
#
_symmetry.space_group_name_H-M   'P 1'
#
loop_
_entity.id
_entity.type
_entity.pdbx_description
1 polymer ?
#
loop_
_entity_poly.entity_id
_entity_poly.type
_entity_poly.pdbx_seq_one_letter_code
_entity_poly.pdbx_strand_id
1 'polypeptide(L)'
;MSDVKEDQWLDLDLAAANVNRAGTVLGSTIAVFTFLLFFLYPRYSSGQIDPVLFQITLTTIVLTILSFSLCILFCYRIGVLKMSSIEKRASMQSGTLFWLIGTLLLVLEPSLILFTIGLAAVGYVALAAWVLYTFFTLRDAKKYQGSNRER
;
A
#
# COMPACT_ATOMS: atom_id res chain seq x y z
N MET A 1 8.48 29.99 -19.54
CA MET A 1 8.43 28.84 -20.48
C MET A 1 9.37 27.71 -20.04
N SER A 2 10.40 27.99 -19.22
CA SER A 2 11.23 27.00 -18.50
C SER A 2 10.44 26.25 -17.43
N ASP A 3 9.71 26.96 -16.57
CA ASP A 3 9.09 26.38 -15.35
C ASP A 3 8.05 25.31 -15.66
N VAL A 4 7.19 25.53 -16.67
CA VAL A 4 6.18 24.56 -17.10
C VAL A 4 6.81 23.25 -17.59
N LYS A 5 7.99 23.33 -18.18
CA LYS A 5 8.71 22.15 -18.67
C LYS A 5 9.33 21.40 -17.50
N GLU A 6 9.92 22.11 -16.53
CA GLU A 6 10.48 21.53 -15.31
C GLU A 6 9.42 20.83 -14.46
N ASP A 7 8.27 21.46 -14.23
CA ASP A 7 7.15 20.86 -13.48
C ASP A 7 6.67 19.56 -14.13
N GLN A 8 6.61 19.53 -15.47
CA GLN A 8 6.21 18.34 -16.21
C GLN A 8 7.25 17.20 -16.11
N TRP A 9 8.54 17.51 -16.06
CA TRP A 9 9.59 16.51 -15.84
C TRP A 9 9.53 15.95 -14.42
N LEU A 10 9.32 16.81 -13.42
CA LEU A 10 9.16 16.39 -12.02
C LEU A 10 7.95 15.46 -11.83
N ASP A 11 6.82 15.73 -12.48
CA ASP A 11 5.65 14.86 -12.44
C ASP A 11 5.90 13.47 -13.04
N LEU A 12 6.68 13.40 -14.12
CA LEU A 12 7.05 12.14 -14.77
C LEU A 12 8.02 11.32 -13.90
N ASP A 13 9.04 11.97 -13.33
CA ASP A 13 10.00 11.32 -12.43
C ASP A 13 9.31 10.81 -11.17
N LEU A 14 8.38 11.59 -10.60
CA LEU A 14 7.57 11.16 -9.46
C LEU A 14 6.68 9.96 -9.82
N ALA A 15 6.03 9.97 -10.98
CA ALA A 15 5.21 8.86 -11.44
C ALA A 15 6.04 7.59 -11.63
N ALA A 16 7.21 7.69 -12.26
CA ALA A 16 8.13 6.57 -12.45
C ALA A 16 8.66 6.02 -11.12
N ALA A 17 9.00 6.90 -10.17
CA ALA A 17 9.40 6.51 -8.83
C ALA A 17 8.29 5.75 -8.10
N ASN A 18 7.03 6.20 -8.21
CA ASN A 18 5.88 5.53 -7.60
C ASN A 18 5.63 4.16 -8.23
N VAL A 19 5.76 4.02 -9.55
CA VAL A 19 5.69 2.71 -10.23
C VAL A 19 6.74 1.74 -9.68
N ASN A 20 7.99 2.17 -9.54
CA ASN A 20 9.06 1.30 -9.07
C ASN A 20 8.88 0.88 -7.60
N ARG A 21 8.52 1.84 -6.74
CA ARG A 21 8.23 1.57 -5.32
C ARG A 21 7.05 0.62 -5.17
N ALA A 22 5.94 0.90 -5.86
CA ALA A 22 4.75 0.07 -5.79
C ALA A 22 5.00 -1.32 -6.38
N GLY A 23 5.76 -1.42 -7.46
CA GLY A 23 6.17 -2.70 -8.04
C GLY A 23 7.01 -3.55 -7.09
N THR A 24 7.94 -2.93 -6.36
CA THR A 24 8.78 -3.63 -5.37
C THR A 24 7.94 -4.17 -4.21
N VAL A 25 7.04 -3.33 -3.67
CA VAL A 25 6.14 -3.74 -2.59
C VAL A 25 5.18 -4.83 -3.06
N LEU A 26 4.57 -4.66 -4.24
CA LEU A 26 3.70 -5.64 -4.87
C LEU A 26 4.37 -7.02 -4.99
N GLY A 27 5.60 -7.07 -5.53
CA GLY A 27 6.35 -8.33 -5.65
C GLY A 27 6.61 -8.99 -4.30
N SER A 28 6.93 -8.20 -3.28
CA SER A 28 7.16 -8.70 -1.92
C SER A 28 5.87 -9.24 -1.29
N THR A 29 4.74 -8.54 -1.45
CA THR A 29 3.43 -8.98 -0.98
C THR A 29 2.97 -10.25 -1.68
N ILE A 30 3.21 -10.39 -2.99
CA ILE A 30 2.95 -11.64 -3.73
C ILE A 30 3.78 -12.78 -3.15
N ALA A 31 5.07 -12.57 -2.85
CA ALA A 31 5.90 -13.59 -2.22
C ALA A 31 5.35 -14.02 -0.85
N VAL A 32 4.96 -13.07 0.01
CA VAL A 32 4.32 -13.35 1.31
C VAL A 32 3.03 -14.14 1.13
N PHE A 33 2.17 -13.72 0.19
CA PHE A 33 0.94 -14.44 -0.15
C PHE A 33 1.22 -15.90 -0.54
N THR A 34 2.18 -16.11 -1.44
CA THR A 34 2.58 -17.44 -1.89
C THR A 34 3.11 -18.27 -0.73
N PHE A 35 3.98 -17.74 0.13
CA PHE A 35 4.48 -18.45 1.30
C PHE A 35 3.37 -18.82 2.28
N LEU A 36 2.40 -17.94 2.53
CA LEU A 36 1.26 -18.27 3.37
C LEU A 36 0.43 -19.41 2.79
N LEU A 37 0.20 -19.43 1.47
CA LEU A 37 -0.49 -20.55 0.84
C LEU A 37 0.32 -21.85 0.98
N PHE A 38 1.63 -21.85 0.75
CA PHE A 38 2.43 -23.07 0.89
C PHE A 38 2.49 -23.59 2.34
N PHE A 39 2.65 -22.71 3.32
CA PHE A 39 2.88 -23.13 4.71
C PHE A 39 1.63 -23.20 5.58
N LEU A 40 0.68 -22.28 5.40
CA LEU A 40 -0.51 -22.18 6.26
C LEU A 40 -1.73 -22.86 5.65
N TYR A 41 -1.85 -23.00 4.32
CA TYR A 41 -2.99 -23.72 3.74
C TYR A 41 -3.11 -25.18 4.21
N PRO A 42 -2.03 -25.97 4.31
CA PRO A 42 -2.13 -27.32 4.87
C PRO A 42 -2.65 -27.32 6.32
N ARG A 43 -2.20 -26.35 7.13
CA ARG A 43 -2.66 -26.18 8.52
C ARG A 43 -4.14 -25.79 8.58
N TYR A 44 -4.57 -24.86 7.71
CA TYR A 44 -5.97 -24.50 7.54
C TYR A 44 -6.83 -25.71 7.18
N SER A 45 -6.43 -26.48 6.18
CA SER A 45 -7.17 -27.67 5.73
C SER A 45 -7.24 -28.76 6.81
N SER A 46 -6.27 -28.80 7.73
CA SER A 46 -6.24 -29.72 8.87
C SER A 46 -6.96 -29.19 10.12
N GLY A 47 -7.51 -27.97 10.09
CA GLY A 47 -8.18 -27.35 11.23
C GLY A 47 -7.27 -26.86 12.35
N GLN A 48 -5.97 -26.67 12.08
CA GLN A 48 -4.97 -26.26 13.07
C GLN A 48 -4.88 -24.74 13.29
N ILE A 49 -5.52 -23.95 12.43
CA ILE A 49 -5.57 -22.49 12.53
C ILE A 49 -7.00 -22.01 12.39
N ASP A 50 -7.27 -20.82 12.92
CA ASP A 50 -8.60 -20.22 12.84
C ASP A 50 -8.98 -19.94 11.37
N PRO A 51 -10.09 -20.52 10.88
CA PRO A 51 -10.44 -20.42 9.47
C PRO A 51 -10.90 -19.02 9.07
N VAL A 52 -11.49 -18.26 9.99
CA VAL A 52 -11.99 -16.90 9.74
C VAL A 52 -10.81 -15.94 9.65
N LEU A 53 -9.88 -15.99 10.60
CA LEU A 53 -8.66 -15.17 10.58
C LEU A 53 -7.78 -15.47 9.37
N PHE A 54 -7.67 -16.73 8.96
CA PHE A 54 -6.91 -17.08 7.75
C PHE A 54 -7.54 -16.46 6.49
N GLN A 55 -8.86 -16.54 6.34
CA GLN A 55 -9.56 -15.91 5.20
C GLN A 55 -9.47 -14.39 5.21
N ILE A 56 -9.60 -13.76 6.38
CA ILE A 56 -9.41 -12.31 6.54
C ILE A 56 -7.98 -11.94 6.11
N THR A 57 -6.98 -12.67 6.58
CA THR A 57 -5.56 -12.44 6.24
C THR A 57 -5.32 -12.52 4.74
N LEU A 58 -5.78 -13.60 4.09
CA LEU A 58 -5.62 -13.73 2.64
C LEU A 58 -6.37 -12.63 1.88
N THR A 59 -7.57 -12.27 2.32
CA THR A 59 -8.35 -11.20 1.69
C THR A 59 -7.62 -9.87 1.78
N THR A 60 -7.09 -9.52 2.96
CA THR A 60 -6.29 -8.30 3.14
C THR A 60 -5.11 -8.27 2.19
N ILE A 61 -4.35 -9.37 2.10
CA ILE A 61 -3.18 -9.45 1.21
C ILE A 61 -3.58 -9.31 -0.26
N VAL A 62 -4.67 -9.95 -0.70
CA VAL A 62 -5.19 -9.80 -2.07
C VAL A 62 -5.61 -8.36 -2.35
N LEU A 63 -6.26 -7.68 -1.39
CA LEU A 63 -6.61 -6.27 -1.51
C LEU A 63 -5.35 -5.38 -1.55
N THR A 64 -4.30 -5.70 -0.79
CA THR A 64 -2.99 -5.02 -0.86
C THR A 64 -2.41 -5.12 -2.27
N ILE A 65 -2.35 -6.33 -2.83
CA ILE A 65 -1.86 -6.62 -4.19
C ILE A 65 -2.65 -5.81 -5.22
N LEU A 66 -3.98 -5.84 -5.14
CA LEU A 66 -4.86 -5.09 -6.04
C LEU A 66 -4.60 -3.58 -5.94
N SER A 67 -4.50 -3.06 -4.72
CA SER A 67 -4.28 -1.63 -4.47
C SER A 67 -2.95 -1.17 -5.06
N PHE A 68 -1.84 -1.89 -4.83
CA PHE A 68 -0.56 -1.52 -5.44
C PHE A 68 -0.55 -1.72 -6.97
N SER A 69 -1.25 -2.71 -7.49
CA SER A 69 -1.42 -2.89 -8.95
C SER A 69 -2.15 -1.71 -9.58
N LEU A 70 -3.21 -1.21 -8.93
CA LEU A 70 -3.93 -0.01 -9.37
C LEU A 70 -3.05 1.24 -9.24
N CYS A 71 -2.29 1.39 -8.16
CA CYS A 71 -1.32 2.47 -8.01
C CYS A 71 -0.33 2.50 -9.19
N ILE A 72 0.28 1.35 -9.51
CA ILE A 72 1.19 1.20 -10.67
C ILE A 72 0.47 1.60 -11.95
N LEU A 73 -0.74 1.09 -12.18
CA LEU A 73 -1.51 1.38 -13.39
C LEU A 73 -1.76 2.89 -13.55
N PHE A 74 -2.20 3.57 -12.51
CA PHE A 74 -2.49 5.00 -12.56
C PHE A 74 -1.22 5.85 -12.70
N CYS A 75 -0.10 5.47 -12.08
CA CYS A 75 1.17 6.18 -12.25
C CYS A 75 1.82 5.90 -13.62
N TYR A 76 1.80 4.65 -14.09
CA TYR A 76 2.40 4.24 -15.37
C TYR A 76 1.72 4.93 -16.57
N ARG A 77 0.39 5.12 -16.52
CA ARG A 77 -0.36 5.83 -17.54
C ARG A 77 0.15 7.25 -17.80
N ILE A 78 0.68 7.94 -16.79
CA ILE A 78 1.19 9.32 -16.91
C ILE A 78 2.41 9.37 -17.86
N GLY A 79 3.24 8.33 -17.84
CA GLY A 79 4.44 8.25 -18.68
C GLY A 79 4.19 7.73 -20.09
N VAL A 80 3.11 6.95 -20.30
CA VAL A 80 2.87 6.24 -21.57
C VAL A 80 1.75 6.86 -22.40
N LEU A 81 0.71 7.39 -21.76
CA LEU A 81 -0.45 7.93 -22.46
C LEU A 81 -0.27 9.45 -22.70
N LYS A 82 -0.70 9.91 -23.88
CA LYS A 82 -0.83 11.35 -24.14
C LYS A 82 -2.02 11.89 -23.35
N MET A 83 -1.72 12.45 -22.18
CA MET A 83 -2.68 13.04 -21.25
C MET A 83 -2.46 14.55 -21.14
N SER A 84 -3.56 15.30 -21.01
CA SER A 84 -3.56 16.69 -20.58
C SER A 84 -3.08 16.82 -19.13
N SER A 85 -2.72 18.02 -18.70
CA SER A 85 -2.27 18.29 -17.32
C SER A 85 -3.34 17.92 -16.27
N ILE A 86 -4.62 18.14 -16.58
CA ILE A 86 -5.75 17.80 -15.70
C ILE A 86 -5.86 16.29 -15.53
N GLU A 87 -5.77 15.53 -16.63
CA GLU A 87 -5.82 14.06 -16.61
C GLU A 87 -4.63 13.47 -15.86
N LYS A 88 -3.42 14.02 -16.04
CA LYS A 88 -2.22 13.59 -15.30
C LYS A 88 -2.42 13.79 -13.79
N ARG A 89 -2.93 14.95 -13.38
CA ARG A 89 -3.20 15.25 -11.96
C ARG A 89 -4.25 14.31 -11.37
N ALA A 90 -5.34 14.06 -12.09
CA ALA A 90 -6.38 13.12 -11.65
C ALA A 90 -5.85 11.68 -11.54
N SER A 91 -5.02 11.25 -12.50
CA SER A 91 -4.35 9.95 -12.47
C SER A 91 -3.39 9.85 -11.29
N MET A 92 -2.59 10.88 -11.02
CA MET A 92 -1.67 10.92 -9.88
C MET A 92 -2.42 10.89 -8.53
N GLN A 93 -3.54 11.61 -8.42
CA GLN A 93 -4.39 11.56 -7.23
C GLN A 93 -4.97 10.16 -6.98
N SER A 94 -5.44 9.51 -8.05
CA SER A 94 -5.94 8.13 -7.97
C SER A 94 -4.82 7.17 -7.55
N GLY A 95 -3.63 7.29 -8.17
CA GLY A 95 -2.46 6.50 -7.80
C GLY A 95 -2.02 6.70 -6.36
N THR A 96 -2.07 7.93 -5.86
CA THR A 96 -1.77 8.28 -4.46
C THR A 96 -2.79 7.68 -3.49
N LEU A 97 -4.08 7.70 -3.85
CA LEU A 97 -5.13 7.09 -3.03
C LEU A 97 -4.92 5.57 -2.90
N PHE A 98 -4.66 4.89 -4.01
CA PHE A 98 -4.37 3.45 -3.99
C PHE A 98 -3.04 3.11 -3.30
N TRP A 99 -2.04 3.98 -3.39
CA TRP A 99 -0.81 3.85 -2.60
C TRP A 99 -1.10 3.87 -1.10
N LEU A 100 -1.93 4.82 -0.64
CA LEU A 100 -2.30 4.94 0.77
C LEU A 100 -3.11 3.74 1.25
N ILE A 101 -4.13 3.33 0.51
CA ILE A 101 -4.93 2.14 0.84
C ILE A 101 -4.03 0.90 0.90
N GLY A 102 -3.16 0.71 -0.10
CA GLY A 102 -2.25 -0.43 -0.17
C GLY A 102 -1.29 -0.45 1.01
N THR A 103 -0.75 0.71 1.38
CA THR A 103 0.14 0.84 2.55
C THR A 103 -0.59 0.52 3.86
N LEU A 104 -1.83 0.98 4.03
CA LEU A 104 -2.62 0.70 5.23
C LEU A 104 -2.95 -0.80 5.37
N LEU A 105 -3.25 -1.47 4.26
CA LEU A 105 -3.48 -2.91 4.24
C LEU A 105 -2.17 -3.68 4.50
N LEU A 106 -1.08 -3.28 3.84
CA LEU A 106 0.25 -3.89 3.98
C LEU A 106 0.73 -3.90 5.43
N VAL A 107 0.61 -2.78 6.15
CA VAL A 107 1.04 -2.71 7.55
C VAL A 107 0.18 -3.58 8.46
N LEU A 108 -1.03 -3.97 8.05
CA LEU A 108 -1.90 -4.85 8.82
C LEU A 108 -1.53 -6.33 8.66
N GLU A 109 -0.91 -6.70 7.52
CA GLU A 109 -0.57 -8.10 7.20
C GLU A 109 0.22 -8.82 8.30
N PRO A 110 1.28 -8.25 8.90
CA PRO A 110 2.06 -8.94 9.93
C PRO A 110 1.23 -9.28 11.16
N SER A 111 0.38 -8.36 11.62
CA SER A 111 -0.50 -8.61 12.77
C SER A 111 -1.52 -9.71 12.47
N LEU A 112 -2.14 -9.67 11.29
CA LEU A 112 -3.12 -10.69 10.87
C LEU A 112 -2.49 -12.08 10.76
N ILE A 113 -1.28 -12.18 10.21
CA ILE A 113 -0.54 -13.44 10.14
C ILE A 113 -0.26 -13.98 11.55
N LEU A 114 0.20 -13.12 12.47
CA LEU A 114 0.48 -13.51 13.86
C LEU A 114 -0.79 -14.00 14.59
N PHE A 115 -1.92 -13.32 14.42
CA PHE A 115 -3.19 -13.77 14.98
C PHE A 115 -3.63 -15.10 14.38
N THR A 116 -3.49 -15.27 13.07
CA THR A 116 -3.87 -16.50 12.36
C THR A 116 -3.13 -17.73 12.88
N ILE A 117 -1.85 -17.60 13.25
CA ILE A 117 -1.06 -18.70 13.80
C ILE A 117 -1.13 -18.82 15.33
N GLY A 118 -2.00 -18.04 15.99
CA GLY A 118 -2.23 -18.10 17.43
C GLY A 118 -1.25 -17.32 18.31
N LEU A 119 -0.35 -16.51 17.74
CA LEU A 119 0.59 -15.67 18.48
C LEU A 119 -0.03 -14.33 18.88
N ALA A 120 -1.13 -14.38 19.65
CA ALA A 120 -1.95 -13.21 19.97
C ALA A 120 -1.16 -12.08 20.66
N ALA A 121 -0.31 -12.40 21.66
CA ALA A 121 0.46 -11.39 22.37
C ALA A 121 1.37 -10.57 21.44
N VAL A 122 2.09 -11.25 20.54
CA VAL A 122 2.94 -10.59 19.52
C VAL A 122 2.08 -9.85 18.51
N GLY A 123 0.94 -10.43 18.11
CA GLY A 123 -0.04 -9.80 17.22
C GLY A 123 -0.55 -8.46 17.74
N TYR A 124 -0.87 -8.36 19.04
CA TYR A 124 -1.29 -7.11 19.67
C TYR A 124 -0.16 -6.08 19.73
N VAL A 125 1.07 -6.49 20.06
CA VAL A 125 2.24 -5.60 20.05
C VAL A 125 2.48 -5.03 18.65
N ALA A 126 2.45 -5.91 17.63
CA ALA A 126 2.56 -5.49 16.24
C ALA A 126 1.44 -4.51 15.87
N LEU A 127 0.19 -4.84 16.20
CA LEU A 127 -0.96 -3.99 15.88
C LEU A 127 -0.85 -2.62 16.55
N ALA A 128 -0.44 -2.57 17.82
CA ALA A 128 -0.25 -1.32 18.55
C ALA A 128 0.87 -0.47 17.93
N ALA A 129 1.99 -1.10 17.54
CA ALA A 129 3.07 -0.42 16.84
C ALA A 129 2.59 0.18 15.50
N TRP A 130 1.77 -0.54 14.75
CA TRP A 130 1.20 -0.06 13.48
C TRP A 130 0.20 1.08 13.67
N VAL A 131 -0.68 1.00 14.68
CA VAL A 131 -1.59 2.09 15.03
C VAL A 131 -0.81 3.35 15.41
N LEU A 132 0.25 3.20 16.19
CA LEU A 132 1.11 4.30 16.59
C LEU A 132 1.83 4.93 15.39
N TYR A 133 2.41 4.10 14.51
CA TYR A 133 3.04 4.54 13.27
C TYR A 133 2.06 5.33 12.38
N THR A 134 0.85 4.80 12.20
CA THR A 134 -0.20 5.43 11.40
C THR A 134 -0.63 6.76 12.01
N PHE A 135 -0.81 6.80 13.33
CA PHE A 135 -1.16 8.02 14.06
C PHE A 135 -0.11 9.12 13.87
N PHE A 136 1.18 8.81 14.05
CA PHE A 136 2.25 9.77 13.86
C PHE A 136 2.32 10.27 12.41
N THR A 137 2.21 9.36 11.44
CA THR A 137 2.21 9.72 10.01
C THR A 137 1.07 10.67 9.66
N LEU A 138 -0.14 10.40 10.16
CA LEU A 138 -1.31 11.26 9.94
C LEU A 138 -1.20 12.61 10.66
N ARG A 139 -0.62 12.63 11.87
CA ARG A 139 -0.38 13.87 12.61
C ARG A 139 0.59 14.78 11.88
N ASP A 140 1.69 14.22 11.36
CA ASP A 140 2.68 14.97 10.61
C ASP A 140 2.10 15.50 9.29
N ALA A 141 1.38 14.67 8.54
CA ALA A 141 0.70 15.10 7.32
C ALA A 141 -0.24 16.30 7.56
N LYS A 142 -1.02 16.28 8.65
CA LYS A 142 -1.88 17.41 9.04
C LYS A 142 -1.10 18.67 9.38
N LYS A 143 0.05 18.53 10.07
CA LYS A 143 0.91 19.67 10.43
C LYS A 143 1.45 20.39 9.19
N TYR A 144 1.90 19.63 8.18
CA TYR A 144 2.39 20.22 6.93
C TYR A 144 1.28 20.83 6.07
N GLN A 145 0.07 20.27 6.09
CA GLN A 145 -1.09 20.88 5.44
C GLN A 145 -1.53 22.21 6.10
N GLY A 146 -1.42 22.31 7.42
CA GLY A 146 -1.68 23.56 8.15
C GLY A 146 -0.66 24.66 7.80
N SER A 147 0.63 24.31 7.76
CA SER A 147 1.71 25.27 7.41
C SER A 147 1.64 25.79 5.98
N ASN A 148 1.07 25.03 5.03
CA ASN A 148 0.96 25.44 3.63
C ASN A 148 -0.31 26.28 3.35
N ARG A 149 -1.17 26.47 4.36
CA ARG A 149 -2.38 27.31 4.28
C ARG A 149 -2.16 28.72 4.83
N GLU A 150 -1.03 28.93 5.53
CA GLU A 150 -0.60 30.21 6.11
C GLU A 150 0.48 30.93 5.26
N ARG A 151 0.83 30.37 4.09
CA ARG A 151 1.62 31.03 3.04
C ARG A 151 0.73 31.28 1.83
#